data_AF-A0A815SXA0-F1
#
_entry.id   AF-A0A815SXA0-F1
#
_cell.length_a   1.000
_cell.length_b   1.000
_cell.length_c   1.000
_cell.angle_alpha   90.00
_cell.angle_beta   90.00
_cell.angle_gamma   90.00
#
_symmetry.space_group_name_H-M   'P 1'
#
loop_
_entity.id
_entity.type
_entity.pdbx_description
1 polymer ?
#
loop_
_entity_poly.entity_id
_entity_poly.type
_entity_poly.pdbx_seq_one_letter_code
_entity_poly.pdbx_strand_id
1 'polypeptide(L)'
;MDTYTPDVSGAVEFNDYMVENFVDCDSSLFSIDLWNVNKLIEEKYPRTNNHMEGYNNRMKTVFPVHPHIYEFIRSLPEEHIFQQHQAEESRVQARKRRKGYDDIGLLLEDLLKQVSDGQISQMDLAIKCGLAVKTTYVK
;
A
#
# COMPACT_ATOMS: atom_id res chain seq x y z
N MET A 1 43.70 30.26 18.05
CA MET A 1 42.38 29.63 18.20
C MET A 1 42.58 28.18 17.81
N ASP A 2 42.64 27.29 18.78
CA ASP A 2 42.77 25.86 18.51
C ASP A 2 41.40 25.35 18.05
N THR A 3 41.33 24.95 16.78
CA THR A 3 40.14 24.35 16.19
C THR A 3 39.98 22.94 16.75
N TYR A 4 39.05 22.78 17.68
CA TYR A 4 38.61 21.48 18.16
C TYR A 4 38.11 20.65 16.97
N THR A 5 38.78 19.54 16.69
CA THR A 5 38.31 18.53 15.73
C THR A 5 37.79 17.37 16.57
N PRO A 6 36.46 17.11 16.57
CA PRO A 6 35.91 16.03 17.37
C PRO A 6 36.51 14.68 16.93
N ASP A 7 36.85 13.84 17.90
CA ASP A 7 37.29 12.48 17.65
C ASP A 7 36.14 11.68 17.03
N VAL A 8 36.29 11.36 15.75
CA VAL A 8 35.34 10.60 14.93
C VAL A 8 35.69 9.12 14.85
N SER A 9 36.72 8.64 15.55
CA SER A 9 37.12 7.22 15.53
C SER A 9 35.96 6.27 15.80
N GLY A 10 35.17 6.52 16.85
CA GLY A 10 33.98 5.72 17.16
C GLY A 10 32.85 5.84 16.13
N ALA A 11 32.76 6.96 15.40
CA ALA A 11 31.79 7.11 14.31
C ALA A 11 32.23 6.35 13.05
N VAL A 12 33.53 6.28 12.78
CA VAL A 12 34.11 5.47 11.71
C VAL A 12 33.92 3.99 11.99
N GLU A 13 34.26 3.53 13.21
CA GLU A 13 34.05 2.12 13.60
C GLU A 13 32.57 1.71 13.52
N PHE A 14 31.65 2.57 13.97
CA PHE A 14 30.22 2.33 13.83
C PHE A 14 29.79 2.26 12.35
N ASN A 15 30.30 3.18 11.51
CA ASN A 15 29.97 3.20 10.09
C ASN A 15 30.51 1.96 9.36
N ASP A 16 31.73 1.54 9.66
CA ASP A 16 32.34 0.35 9.07
C ASP A 16 31.58 -0.92 9.49
N TYR A 17 31.25 -1.05 10.78
CA TYR A 17 30.36 -2.11 11.27
C TYR A 17 29.01 -2.09 10.54
N MET A 18 28.42 -0.90 10.36
CA MET A 18 27.13 -0.77 9.69
C MET A 18 27.20 -1.19 8.22
N VAL A 19 28.24 -0.79 7.51
CA VAL A 19 28.43 -1.12 6.09
C VAL A 19 28.68 -2.63 5.92
N GLU A 20 29.61 -3.20 6.69
CA GLU A 20 29.99 -4.61 6.60
C GLU A 20 28.83 -5.56 6.91
N ASN A 21 27.97 -5.19 7.87
CA ASN A 21 26.89 -6.07 8.34
C ASN A 21 25.54 -5.80 7.65
N PHE A 22 25.27 -4.57 7.20
CA PHE A 22 23.93 -4.18 6.75
C PHE A 22 23.84 -3.66 5.31
N VAL A 23 24.95 -3.29 4.67
CA VAL A 23 24.96 -2.63 3.35
C VAL A 23 25.73 -3.42 2.28
N ASP A 24 26.86 -4.03 2.63
CA ASP A 24 27.73 -4.69 1.65
C ASP A 24 27.13 -5.99 1.11
N CYS A 25 27.00 -6.11 -0.22
CA CYS A 25 26.08 -7.04 -0.88
C CYS A 25 26.43 -8.54 -0.76
N ASP A 26 27.67 -8.88 -0.41
CA ASP A 26 28.12 -10.28 -0.29
C ASP A 26 27.92 -10.86 1.12
N SER A 27 27.77 -10.02 2.15
CA SER A 27 27.57 -10.40 3.57
C SER A 27 26.38 -9.71 4.25
N SER A 28 25.64 -8.86 3.54
CA SER A 28 24.55 -8.07 4.12
C SER A 28 23.48 -8.95 4.75
N LEU A 29 23.15 -8.68 6.00
CA LEU A 29 21.99 -9.28 6.68
C LEU A 29 20.65 -8.92 6.00
N PHE A 30 20.64 -7.89 5.14
CA PHE A 30 19.44 -7.33 4.51
C PHE A 30 19.65 -7.21 3.01
N SER A 31 18.70 -7.72 2.21
CA SER A 31 18.72 -7.53 0.76
C SER A 31 18.73 -6.04 0.40
N ILE A 32 19.47 -5.67 -0.64
CA ILE A 32 19.48 -4.30 -1.17
C ILE A 32 18.07 -3.80 -1.52
N ASP A 33 17.15 -4.70 -1.86
CA ASP A 33 15.75 -4.39 -2.16
C ASP A 33 14.99 -3.82 -0.94
N LEU A 34 15.52 -4.01 0.27
CA LEU A 34 14.99 -3.43 1.51
C LEU A 34 15.30 -1.93 1.62
N TRP A 35 16.47 -1.52 1.12
CA TRP A 35 16.95 -0.13 1.18
C TRP A 35 16.68 0.63 -0.11
N ASN A 36 16.75 -0.05 -1.24
CA ASN A 36 16.54 0.50 -2.57
C ASN A 36 15.19 0.09 -3.12
N VAL A 37 14.30 1.06 -3.10
CA VAL A 37 12.93 0.86 -3.51
C VAL A 37 12.67 1.31 -4.95
N ASN A 38 13.72 1.62 -5.73
CA ASN A 38 13.59 2.10 -7.12
C ASN A 38 12.86 1.09 -8.00
N LYS A 39 13.24 -0.18 -7.91
CA LYS A 39 12.62 -1.27 -8.69
C LYS A 39 11.11 -1.39 -8.42
N LEU A 40 10.68 -1.18 -7.17
CA LEU A 40 9.26 -1.16 -6.81
C LEU A 40 8.50 0.04 -7.42
N ILE A 41 9.18 1.18 -7.62
CA ILE A 41 8.59 2.35 -8.32
C ILE A 41 8.44 2.03 -9.81
N GLU A 42 9.47 1.48 -10.43
CA GLU A 42 9.45 1.05 -11.84
C GLU A 42 8.35 0.02 -12.10
N GLU A 43 8.17 -0.93 -11.19
CA GLU A 43 7.13 -1.97 -11.24
C GLU A 43 5.73 -1.47 -10.83
N LYS A 44 5.58 -0.17 -10.55
CA LYS A 44 4.32 0.48 -10.15
C LYS A 44 3.65 -0.20 -8.95
N TYR A 45 4.44 -0.69 -8.00
CA TYR A 45 3.89 -1.15 -6.73
C TYR A 45 3.15 0.01 -6.05
N PRO A 46 1.98 -0.22 -5.46
CA PRO A 46 1.13 0.84 -4.95
C PRO A 46 1.73 1.47 -3.68
N ARG A 47 2.61 2.47 -3.84
CA ARG A 47 2.91 3.43 -2.76
C ARG A 47 1.84 4.50 -2.71
N THR A 48 0.64 4.09 -2.36
CA THR A 48 -0.41 5.03 -1.98
C THR A 48 -0.07 5.61 -0.60
N ASN A 49 -0.45 6.85 -0.30
CA ASN A 49 -0.32 7.40 1.06
C ASN A 49 -0.87 6.43 2.12
N ASN A 50 -1.96 5.73 1.80
CA ASN A 50 -2.56 4.72 2.66
C ASN A 50 -1.60 3.56 3.02
N HIS A 51 -0.71 3.18 2.11
CA HIS A 51 0.29 2.13 2.37
C HIS A 51 1.37 2.63 3.35
N MET A 52 1.84 3.87 3.20
CA MET A 52 2.77 4.51 4.13
C MET A 52 2.15 4.74 5.51
N GLU A 53 0.87 5.14 5.55
CA GLU A 53 0.11 5.25 6.80
C GLU A 53 -0.05 3.90 7.49
N GLY A 54 -0.36 2.85 6.72
CA GLY A 54 -0.42 1.48 7.21
C GLY A 54 0.91 1.00 7.80
N TYR A 55 2.01 1.24 7.08
CA TYR A 55 3.37 0.97 7.57
C TYR A 55 3.64 1.71 8.89
N ASN A 56 3.40 3.02 8.95
CA ASN A 56 3.65 3.80 10.16
C ASN A 56 2.79 3.34 11.35
N ASN A 57 1.52 3.00 11.12
CA ASN A 57 0.63 2.49 12.17
C ASN A 57 1.09 1.12 12.69
N ARG A 58 1.57 0.26 11.79
CA ARG A 58 2.15 -1.02 12.18
C ARG A 58 3.43 -0.84 12.97
N MET A 59 4.34 0.03 12.52
CA MET A 59 5.58 0.31 13.24
C MET A 59 5.33 0.88 14.64
N LYS A 60 4.29 1.71 14.83
CA LYS A 60 3.84 2.14 16.17
C LYS A 60 3.31 1.00 17.03
N THR A 61 2.72 -0.03 16.42
CA THR A 61 2.23 -1.22 17.13
C THR A 61 3.39 -2.14 17.50
N VAL A 62 4.33 -2.36 16.58
CA VAL A 62 5.54 -3.18 16.78
C VAL A 62 6.46 -2.52 17.81
N PHE A 63 6.54 -1.19 17.77
CA PHE A 63 7.35 -0.38 18.66
C PHE A 63 6.49 0.66 19.39
N PRO A 64 5.84 0.28 20.50
CA PRO A 64 5.03 1.20 21.31
C PRO A 64 5.85 2.32 21.95
N VAL A 65 7.15 2.08 22.13
CA VAL A 65 8.15 3.02 22.65
C VAL A 65 9.31 3.06 21.66
N HIS A 66 10.09 4.15 21.66
CA HIS A 66 11.24 4.26 20.77
C HIS A 66 12.19 3.06 20.97
N PRO A 67 12.39 2.23 19.93
CA PRO A 67 13.18 1.02 20.06
C PRO A 67 14.66 1.34 20.12
N HIS A 68 15.43 0.43 20.71
CA HIS A 68 16.87 0.46 20.53
C HIS A 68 17.20 0.22 19.04
N ILE A 69 18.25 0.88 18.52
CA ILE A 69 18.58 0.79 17.08
C ILE A 69 18.79 -0.65 16.59
N TYR A 70 19.38 -1.51 17.42
CA TYR A 70 19.53 -2.94 17.10
C TYR A 70 18.21 -3.70 17.05
N GLU A 71 17.24 -3.38 17.93
CA GLU A 71 15.91 -4.00 17.90
C GLU A 71 15.13 -3.56 16.67
N PHE A 72 15.24 -2.28 16.32
CA PHE A 72 14.67 -1.74 15.10
C PHE A 72 15.22 -2.46 13.86
N ILE A 73 16.55 -2.52 13.72
CA ILE A 73 17.18 -3.16 12.57
C ILE A 73 16.76 -4.63 12.47
N ARG A 74 16.72 -5.37 13.60
CA ARG A 74 16.32 -6.79 13.60
C ARG A 74 14.87 -7.03 13.15
N SER A 75 13.96 -6.07 13.31
CA SER A 75 12.57 -6.24 12.87
C SER A 75 12.36 -5.90 11.39
N LEU A 76 13.26 -5.15 10.77
CA LEU A 76 13.11 -4.70 9.39
C LEU A 76 12.96 -5.82 8.34
N PRO A 77 13.58 -7.02 8.45
CA PRO A 77 13.38 -8.07 7.44
C PRO A 77 11.95 -8.61 7.47
N GLU A 78 11.42 -8.85 8.67
CA GLU A 78 10.05 -9.34 8.86
C GLU A 78 9.02 -8.31 8.39
N GLU A 79 9.29 -7.03 8.65
CA GLU A 79 8.47 -5.93 8.15
C GLU A 79 8.50 -5.87 6.62
N HIS A 80 9.68 -6.01 6.01
CA HIS A 80 9.83 -5.99 4.56
C HIS A 80 9.05 -7.10 3.87
N ILE A 81 9.13 -8.35 4.37
CA ILE A 81 8.37 -9.48 3.83
C ILE A 81 6.86 -9.21 3.92
N PHE A 82 6.38 -8.71 5.05
CA PHE A 82 4.98 -8.39 5.22
C PHE A 82 4.51 -7.30 4.25
N GLN A 83 5.31 -6.26 4.04
CA GLN A 83 4.94 -5.18 3.13
C GLN A 83 4.93 -5.65 1.67
N GLN A 84 5.85 -6.53 1.28
CA GLN A 84 5.81 -7.19 -0.02
C GLN A 84 4.50 -7.95 -0.21
N HIS A 85 4.12 -8.80 0.76
CA HIS A 85 2.85 -9.53 0.71
C HIS A 85 1.63 -8.61 0.61
N GLN A 86 1.55 -7.55 1.43
CA GLN A 86 0.46 -6.58 1.35
C GLN A 86 0.36 -5.90 -0.01
N ALA A 87 1.51 -5.58 -0.59
CA ALA A 87 1.55 -4.90 -1.88
C ALA A 87 1.17 -5.86 -3.03
N GLU A 88 1.56 -7.13 -2.96
CA GLU A 88 1.09 -8.18 -3.87
C GLU A 88 -0.42 -8.40 -3.78
N GLU A 89 -0.96 -8.53 -2.56
CA GLU A 89 -2.41 -8.65 -2.34
C GLU A 89 -3.16 -7.44 -2.91
N SER A 90 -2.62 -6.24 -2.71
CA SER A 90 -3.19 -5.01 -3.27
C SER A 90 -3.28 -5.04 -4.80
N ARG A 91 -2.29 -5.64 -5.49
CA ARG A 91 -2.34 -5.83 -6.95
C ARG A 91 -3.46 -6.79 -7.36
N VAL A 92 -3.63 -7.89 -6.63
CA VAL A 92 -4.70 -8.86 -6.88
C VAL A 92 -6.07 -8.22 -6.65
N GLN A 93 -6.24 -7.47 -5.55
CA GLN A 93 -7.49 -6.79 -5.23
C GLN A 93 -7.81 -5.66 -6.21
N ALA A 94 -6.81 -4.88 -6.65
CA ALA A 94 -7.01 -3.86 -7.68
C ALA A 94 -7.51 -4.48 -8.99
N ARG A 95 -6.97 -5.65 -9.38
CA ARG A 95 -7.44 -6.41 -10.55
C ARG A 95 -8.88 -6.91 -10.36
N LYS A 96 -9.24 -7.42 -9.18
CA LYS A 96 -10.61 -7.83 -8.86
C LYS A 96 -11.59 -6.67 -8.88
N ARG A 97 -11.23 -5.51 -8.31
CA ARG A 97 -12.07 -4.30 -8.31
C ARG A 97 -12.33 -3.82 -9.73
N ARG A 98 -11.31 -3.76 -10.60
CA ARG A 98 -11.49 -3.42 -12.02
C ARG A 98 -12.48 -4.34 -12.71
N LYS A 99 -12.34 -5.66 -12.53
CA LYS A 99 -13.30 -6.64 -13.06
C LYS A 99 -14.73 -6.37 -12.57
N GLY A 100 -14.91 -6.08 -11.28
CA GLY A 100 -16.23 -5.74 -10.73
C GLY A 100 -16.81 -4.45 -11.33
N TYR A 101 -15.99 -3.43 -11.58
CA TYR A 101 -16.44 -2.21 -12.26
C TYR A 101 -16.82 -2.46 -13.72
N ASP A 102 -16.06 -3.28 -14.45
CA ASP A 102 -16.39 -3.65 -15.83
C ASP A 102 -17.72 -4.44 -15.87
N ASP A 103 -17.92 -5.38 -14.94
CA ASP A 103 -19.18 -6.14 -14.82
C ASP A 103 -20.38 -5.24 -14.48
N ILE A 104 -20.19 -4.24 -13.60
CA ILE A 104 -21.22 -3.22 -13.29
C ILE A 104 -21.51 -2.34 -14.52
N GLY A 105 -20.49 -1.96 -15.28
CA GLY A 105 -20.64 -1.18 -16.51
C GLY A 105 -21.48 -1.91 -17.54
N LEU A 106 -21.17 -3.19 -17.80
CA LEU A 106 -21.94 -4.06 -18.69
C LEU A 106 -23.39 -4.22 -18.21
N LEU A 107 -23.62 -4.37 -16.91
CA LEU A 107 -24.96 -4.46 -16.34
C LEU A 107 -25.75 -3.15 -16.57
N LEU A 108 -25.10 -2.00 -16.42
CA LEU A 108 -25.75 -0.70 -16.63
C LEU A 108 -26.12 -0.48 -18.09
N GLU A 109 -25.22 -0.85 -19.02
CA GLU A 109 -25.48 -0.78 -20.46
C GLU A 109 -26.67 -1.66 -20.87
N ASP A 110 -26.75 -2.89 -20.35
CA ASP A 110 -27.88 -3.78 -20.61
C ASP A 110 -29.21 -3.22 -20.06
N LEU A 111 -29.20 -2.68 -18.84
CA LEU A 111 -30.39 -2.05 -18.26
C LEU A 111 -30.84 -0.81 -19.04
N LEU A 112 -29.91 0.02 -19.51
CA LEU A 112 -30.23 1.18 -20.35
C LEU A 112 -30.82 0.75 -21.70
N LYS A 113 -30.31 -0.34 -22.28
CA LYS A 113 -30.86 -0.93 -23.50
C LYS A 113 -32.27 -1.45 -23.30
N GLN A 114 -32.54 -2.17 -22.20
CA GLN A 114 -33.89 -2.64 -21.86
C GLN A 114 -34.90 -1.47 -21.71
N VAL A 115 -34.46 -0.32 -21.19
CA VAL A 115 -35.29 0.90 -21.15
C VAL A 115 -35.54 1.46 -22.56
N SER A 116 -34.49 1.54 -23.39
CA SER A 116 -34.62 2.00 -24.78
C SER A 116 -35.56 1.12 -25.61
N ASP A 117 -35.52 -0.19 -25.37
CA ASP A 117 -36.37 -1.19 -26.03
C ASP A 117 -37.79 -1.24 -25.42
N GLY A 118 -38.07 -0.43 -24.40
CA GLY A 118 -39.37 -0.35 -23.73
C GLY A 118 -39.72 -1.56 -22.86
N GLN A 119 -38.75 -2.43 -22.57
CA GLN A 119 -38.96 -3.63 -21.75
C GLN A 119 -39.08 -3.34 -20.25
N ILE A 120 -38.43 -2.29 -19.77
CA ILE A 120 -38.53 -1.83 -18.39
C ILE A 120 -38.77 -0.32 -18.35
N SER A 121 -39.51 0.16 -17.35
CA SER A 121 -39.75 1.60 -17.20
C SER A 121 -38.54 2.32 -16.59
N GLN A 122 -38.49 3.64 -16.76
CA GLN A 122 -37.50 4.50 -16.07
C GLN A 122 -37.55 4.37 -14.54
N MET A 123 -38.74 4.09 -14.00
CA MET A 123 -38.93 3.87 -12.57
C MET A 123 -38.32 2.52 -12.14
N ASP A 124 -38.47 1.48 -12.95
CA ASP A 124 -37.86 0.17 -12.70
C ASP A 124 -36.34 0.22 -12.80
N LEU A 125 -35.79 1.01 -13.73
CA LEU A 125 -34.36 1.27 -13.81
C LEU A 125 -33.84 1.90 -12.51
N ALA A 126 -34.50 2.95 -12.02
CA ALA A 126 -34.10 3.62 -10.79
C ALA A 126 -34.11 2.66 -9.58
N ILE A 127 -35.14 1.82 -9.46
CA ILE A 127 -35.22 0.80 -8.40
C ILE A 127 -34.07 -0.21 -8.52
N LYS A 128 -33.79 -0.71 -9.73
CA LYS A 128 -32.68 -1.66 -9.98
C LYS A 128 -31.31 -1.05 -9.70
N CYS A 129 -31.16 0.27 -9.86
CA CYS A 129 -29.95 1.01 -9.47
C CYS A 129 -29.91 1.38 -7.98
N GLY A 130 -30.88 0.93 -7.17
CA GLY A 130 -30.88 1.13 -5.71
C GLY A 130 -31.49 2.45 -5.23
N LEU A 131 -32.17 3.22 -6.09
CA LEU A 131 -32.93 4.39 -5.66
C LEU A 131 -34.22 3.97 -4.95
N ALA A 132 -34.41 4.46 -3.73
CA ALA A 132 -35.66 4.31 -3.01
C ALA A 132 -36.73 5.24 -3.62
N VAL A 133 -37.66 4.68 -4.39
CA VAL A 133 -38.76 5.45 -4.98
C VAL A 133 -39.92 5.54 -3.99
N LYS A 134 -40.21 6.75 -3.48
CA LYS A 134 -41.40 7.02 -2.65
C LYS A 134 -42.60 7.27 -3.56
N THR A 135 -43.54 6.34 -3.61
CA THR A 135 -44.83 6.55 -4.27
C THR A 135 -45.71 7.41 -3.38
N THR A 136 -46.03 8.62 -3.82
CA THR A 136 -47.00 9.49 -3.13
C THR A 136 -48.36 9.25 -3.79
N TYR A 137 -49.29 8.63 -3.07
CA TYR A 137 -50.68 8.51 -3.53
C TYR A 137 -51.32 9.91 -3.55
N VAL A 138 -51.62 10.42 -4.74
CA VAL A 138 -52.46 11.61 -4.91
C VAL A 138 -53.91 11.14 -4.83
N LYS A 139 -54.66 11.63 -3.85
CA LYS A 139 -56.10 11.39 -3.69
C LYS A 139 -56.92 12.23 -4.66
#